data_AF-A0A537YIY5-F1
#
_entry.id   AF-A0A537YIY5-F1
#
_cell.length_a   1.000
_cell.length_b   1.000
_cell.length_c   1.000
_cell.angle_alpha   90.00
_cell.angle_beta   90.00
_cell.angle_gamma   90.00
#
_symmetry.space_group_name_H-M   'P 1'
#
loop_
_entity.id
_entity.type
_entity.pdbx_description
1 polymer ?
#
loop_
_entity_poly.entity_id
_entity_poly.type
_entity_poly.pdbx_seq_one_letter_code
_entity_poly.pdbx_strand_id
1 'polypeptide(L)'
;LSGGEQQRVVLARALAQEAPVLLLDEGTSALDIGSQQQVLELVESLRVMDGFTVVSAMHDLTLAGQFAHTLALISHGKLIVEGEPADVLTEDMIRAHYGADVRITHHADGIVVAPVRASLARQVRR
;
A
#
# COMPACT_ATOMS: atom_id res chain seq x y z
N LEU A 1 20.56 9.35 -10.83
CA LEU A 1 19.87 9.16 -9.54
C LEU A 1 19.25 7.76 -9.61
N SER A 2 19.51 6.91 -8.62
CA SER A 2 18.75 5.66 -8.46
C SER A 2 17.28 5.98 -8.20
N GLY A 3 16.37 5.00 -8.35
CA GLY A 3 14.95 5.20 -8.05
C GLY A 3 14.74 5.76 -6.63
N GLY A 4 15.49 5.24 -5.65
CA GLY A 4 15.43 5.71 -4.26
C GLY A 4 15.99 7.12 -4.06
N GLU A 5 17.02 7.51 -4.80
CA GLU A 5 17.52 8.88 -4.79
C GLU A 5 16.52 9.86 -5.40
N GLN A 6 15.88 9.48 -6.52
CA GLN A 6 14.87 10.31 -7.18
C GLN A 6 13.64 10.49 -6.27
N GLN A 7 13.24 9.44 -5.57
CA GLN A 7 12.17 9.47 -4.57
C GLN A 7 12.48 10.45 -3.43
N ARG A 8 13.68 10.37 -2.83
CA ARG A 8 14.10 11.26 -1.75
C ARG A 8 14.16 12.72 -2.20
N VAL A 9 14.57 12.98 -3.45
CA VAL A 9 14.55 14.34 -4.01
C VAL A 9 13.12 14.86 -4.17
N VAL A 10 12.17 14.02 -4.61
CA VAL A 10 10.75 14.41 -4.69
C VAL A 10 10.19 14.73 -3.31
N LEU A 11 10.51 13.91 -2.30
CA LEU A 11 10.08 14.13 -0.92
C LEU A 11 10.69 15.42 -0.35
N ALA A 12 11.99 15.61 -0.51
CA ALA A 12 12.69 16.82 -0.07
C ALA A 12 12.12 18.08 -0.74
N ARG A 13 11.75 17.99 -2.02
CA ARG A 13 11.08 19.09 -2.75
C ARG A 13 9.70 19.39 -2.17
N ALA A 14 8.88 18.37 -1.90
CA ALA A 14 7.55 18.56 -1.33
C ALA A 14 7.63 19.23 0.05
N LEU A 15 8.59 18.81 0.89
CA LEU A 15 8.87 19.41 2.19
C LEU A 15 9.32 20.87 2.07
N ALA A 16 10.26 21.16 1.15
CA ALA A 16 10.74 22.52 0.93
C ALA A 16 9.65 23.48 0.41
N GLN A 17 8.58 22.94 -0.18
CA GLN A 17 7.45 23.72 -0.68
C GLN A 17 6.32 23.87 0.33
N GLU A 18 6.45 23.31 1.54
CA GLU A 18 5.40 23.28 2.57
C GLU A 18 4.05 22.79 2.00
N ALA A 19 4.12 21.84 1.05
CA ALA A 19 2.94 21.41 0.31
C ALA A 19 1.99 20.65 1.24
N PRO A 20 0.73 21.10 1.44
CA PRO A 20 -0.16 20.51 2.44
C PRO A 20 -0.58 19.06 2.12
N VAL A 21 -0.41 18.64 0.86
CA VAL A 21 -0.78 17.32 0.36
C VAL A 21 0.34 16.75 -0.50
N LEU A 22 0.74 15.52 -0.20
CA LEU A 22 1.68 14.73 -0.98
C LEU A 22 0.93 13.62 -1.73
N LEU A 23 1.04 13.62 -3.06
CA LEU A 23 0.50 12.56 -3.92
C LEU A 23 1.64 11.63 -4.36
N LEU A 24 1.52 10.34 -4.06
CA LEU A 24 2.49 9.31 -4.44
C LEU A 24 1.82 8.32 -5.39
N ASP A 25 2.24 8.31 -6.65
CA ASP A 25 1.75 7.35 -7.64
C ASP A 25 2.73 6.19 -7.73
N GLU A 26 2.43 5.09 -7.04
CA GLU A 26 3.25 3.87 -7.01
C GLU A 26 4.72 4.11 -6.66
N GLY A 27 5.03 5.17 -5.90
CA GLY A 27 6.39 5.67 -5.78
C GLY A 27 7.40 4.64 -5.22
N THR A 28 6.94 3.57 -4.58
CA THR A 28 7.82 2.56 -4.00
C THR A 28 8.04 1.33 -4.88
N SER A 29 7.36 1.19 -6.02
CA SER A 29 7.36 -0.05 -6.83
C SER A 29 8.71 -0.37 -7.49
N ALA A 30 9.53 0.65 -7.75
CA ALA A 30 10.86 0.50 -8.34
C ALA A 30 11.99 0.33 -7.31
N LEU A 31 11.65 0.25 -6.01
CA LEU A 31 12.61 0.17 -4.91
C LEU A 31 12.76 -1.28 -4.44
N ASP A 32 13.94 -1.61 -3.92
CA ASP A 32 14.10 -2.81 -3.12
C ASP A 32 13.32 -2.69 -1.79
N ILE A 33 13.08 -3.82 -1.12
CA ILE A 33 12.28 -3.90 0.10
C ILE A 33 12.80 -2.94 1.20
N GLY A 34 14.13 -2.85 1.36
CA GLY A 34 14.72 -1.98 2.38
C GLY A 34 14.54 -0.50 2.06
N SER A 35 14.78 -0.12 0.81
CA SER A 35 14.58 1.24 0.33
C SER A 35 13.11 1.66 0.39
N GLN A 36 12.19 0.75 0.06
CA GLN A 36 10.74 0.98 0.16
C GLN A 36 10.32 1.25 1.60
N GLN A 37 10.77 0.44 2.56
CA GLN A 37 10.49 0.63 3.97
C GLN A 37 11.00 1.99 4.47
N GLN A 38 12.25 2.34 4.16
CA GLN A 38 12.83 3.64 4.57
C GLN A 38 12.02 4.83 4.04
N VAL A 39 11.53 4.76 2.81
CA VAL A 39 10.71 5.82 2.22
C VAL A 39 9.36 5.93 2.93
N LEU A 40 8.69 4.82 3.21
CA LEU A 40 7.39 4.82 3.89
C LEU A 40 7.52 5.29 5.35
N GLU A 41 8.56 4.88 6.07
CA GLU A 41 8.88 5.36 7.42
C GLU A 41 9.17 6.86 7.44
N LEU A 42 9.88 7.37 6.43
CA LEU A 42 10.14 8.79 6.31
C LEU A 42 8.84 9.56 6.06
N VAL A 43 8.00 9.10 5.13
CA VAL A 43 6.68 9.69 4.85
C VAL A 43 5.81 9.69 6.11
N GLU A 44 5.82 8.60 6.88
CA GLU A 44 5.14 8.49 8.16
C GLU A 44 5.61 9.56 9.16
N SER A 45 6.94 9.72 9.31
CA SER A 45 7.52 10.71 10.23
C SER A 45 7.12 12.14 9.86
N LEU A 46 7.08 12.45 8.56
CA LEU A 46 6.75 13.78 8.05
C LEU A 46 5.26 14.09 8.24
N ARG A 47 4.38 13.09 8.05
CA ARG A 47 2.95 13.25 8.38
C ARG A 47 2.76 13.62 9.85
N VAL A 48 3.45 12.90 10.75
CA VAL A 48 3.31 13.08 12.20
C VAL A 48 3.88 14.43 12.66
N MET A 49 5.02 14.84 12.13
CA MET A 49 5.70 16.07 12.55
C MET A 49 5.09 17.34 11.95
N ASP A 50 4.78 17.31 10.65
CA ASP A 50 4.47 18.52 9.88
C ASP A 50 2.99 18.60 9.46
N GLY A 51 2.19 17.57 9.77
CA GLY A 51 0.74 17.56 9.53
C GLY A 51 0.32 17.41 8.07
N PHE A 52 1.20 16.91 7.21
CA PHE A 52 0.90 16.70 5.79
C PHE A 52 -0.16 15.62 5.57
N THR A 53 -1.00 15.79 4.55
CA THR A 53 -1.86 14.70 4.06
C THR A 53 -1.13 13.91 2.99
N VAL A 54 -1.13 12.58 3.08
CA VAL A 54 -0.52 11.72 2.07
C VAL A 54 -1.59 10.88 1.40
N VAL A 55 -1.64 10.93 0.07
CA VAL A 55 -2.48 10.03 -0.73
C VAL A 55 -1.55 9.23 -1.63
N SER A 56 -1.59 7.91 -1.49
CA SER A 56 -0.67 7.01 -2.19
C SER A 56 -1.43 5.89 -2.91
N ALA A 57 -1.10 5.68 -4.18
CA ALA A 57 -1.48 4.46 -4.90
C ALA A 57 -0.43 3.37 -4.60
N MET A 58 -0.89 2.21 -4.12
CA MET A 58 -0.02 1.12 -3.68
C MET A 58 -0.38 -0.20 -4.35
N HIS A 59 0.64 -0.95 -4.75
CA HIS A 59 0.49 -2.31 -5.30
C HIS A 59 0.66 -3.41 -4.26
N ASP A 60 1.49 -3.16 -3.26
CA ASP A 60 1.71 -4.10 -2.17
C ASP A 60 0.64 -3.90 -1.09
N LEU A 61 -0.29 -4.86 -1.00
CA LEU A 61 -1.39 -4.83 -0.03
C LEU A 61 -0.93 -4.98 1.41
N THR A 62 0.21 -5.64 1.65
CA THR A 62 0.78 -5.75 3.01
C THR A 62 1.28 -4.39 3.46
N LEU A 63 2.04 -3.70 2.62
CA LEU A 63 2.54 -2.37 2.96
C LEU A 63 1.41 -1.34 3.03
N ALA A 64 0.42 -1.43 2.14
CA ALA A 64 -0.79 -0.61 2.24
C ALA A 64 -1.50 -0.85 3.58
N GLY A 65 -1.62 -2.11 4.01
CA GLY A 65 -2.25 -2.48 5.28
C GLY A 65 -1.46 -2.09 6.53
N GLN A 66 -0.16 -1.84 6.41
CA GLN A 66 0.72 -1.44 7.51
C GLN A 66 0.83 0.08 7.68
N PHE A 67 0.93 0.83 6.58
CA PHE A 67 1.23 2.26 6.63
C PHE A 67 0.00 3.16 6.42
N ALA A 68 -1.10 2.64 5.85
CA ALA A 68 -2.28 3.45 5.60
C ALA A 68 -3.17 3.55 6.85
N HIS A 69 -3.68 4.75 7.10
CA HIS A 69 -4.72 5.00 8.11
C HIS A 69 -6.10 4.66 7.57
N THR A 70 -6.29 4.89 6.28
CA THR A 70 -7.52 4.63 5.54
C THR A 70 -7.14 4.06 4.19
N LEU A 71 -7.82 3.00 3.76
CA LEU A 71 -7.69 2.43 2.44
C LEU A 71 -8.96 2.67 1.65
N ALA A 72 -8.80 2.94 0.36
CA ALA A 72 -9.88 3.03 -0.61
C ALA A 72 -9.62 1.99 -1.69
N LEU A 73 -10.47 0.97 -1.79
CA LEU A 73 -10.41 -0.03 -2.84
C LEU A 73 -11.16 0.47 -4.06
N ILE A 74 -10.44 0.67 -5.17
CA ILE A 74 -11.02 1.08 -6.45
C ILE A 74 -10.96 -0.09 -7.43
N SER A 75 -12.09 -0.43 -8.04
CA SER A 75 -12.19 -1.48 -9.06
C SER A 75 -13.11 -1.02 -10.19
N HIS A 76 -12.67 -1.21 -11.43
CA HIS A 76 -13.39 -0.77 -12.64
C HIS A 76 -13.85 0.70 -12.59
N GLY A 77 -12.98 1.58 -12.07
CA GLY A 77 -13.25 3.02 -11.96
C GLY A 77 -14.30 3.40 -10.91
N LYS A 78 -14.65 2.48 -9.99
CA LYS A 78 -15.59 2.72 -8.89
C LYS A 78 -14.93 2.48 -7.55
N LEU A 79 -15.26 3.32 -6.58
CA LEU A 79 -14.95 3.08 -5.18
C LEU A 79 -15.83 1.92 -4.69
N ILE A 80 -15.19 0.84 -4.27
CA ILE A 80 -15.85 -0.37 -3.78
C ILE A 80 -16.08 -0.28 -2.28
N VAL A 81 -15.02 0.06 -1.55
CA VAL A 81 -15.02 0.20 -0.10
C VAL A 81 -13.95 1.19 0.32
N GLU A 82 -14.22 1.93 1.38
CA GLU A 82 -13.29 2.83 2.05
C GLU A 82 -13.39 2.62 3.55
N GLY A 83 -12.26 2.57 4.26
CA GLY A 83 -12.26 2.35 5.70
C GLY A 83 -10.89 2.02 6.27
N GLU A 84 -10.86 1.51 7.49
CA GLU A 84 -9.62 1.02 8.08
C GLU A 84 -9.07 -0.17 7.29
N PRO A 85 -7.75 -0.38 7.26
CA PRO A 85 -7.17 -1.48 6.52
C PRO A 85 -7.77 -2.86 6.83
N ALA A 86 -8.16 -3.10 8.08
CA ALA A 86 -8.76 -4.37 8.51
C ALA A 86 -10.15 -4.61 7.90
N ASP A 87 -10.91 -3.55 7.62
CA ASP A 87 -12.23 -3.64 7.01
C ASP A 87 -12.15 -3.78 5.49
N VAL A 88 -11.12 -3.16 4.89
CA VAL A 88 -10.93 -3.14 3.43
C VAL A 88 -10.20 -4.39 2.93
N LEU A 89 -9.13 -4.81 3.62
CA LEU A 89 -8.32 -5.95 3.24
C LEU A 89 -8.91 -7.23 3.84
N THR A 90 -9.89 -7.79 3.13
CA THR A 90 -10.46 -9.11 3.44
C THR A 90 -10.17 -10.12 2.32
N GLU A 91 -10.09 -11.40 2.66
CA GLU A 91 -9.82 -12.46 1.66
C GLU A 91 -10.88 -12.46 0.54
N ASP A 92 -12.14 -12.22 0.88
CA ASP A 92 -13.23 -12.16 -0.10
C ASP A 92 -13.13 -10.92 -1.00
N MET A 93 -12.76 -9.75 -0.46
CA MET A 93 -12.54 -8.55 -1.27
C MET A 93 -11.38 -8.73 -2.24
N ILE A 94 -10.27 -9.29 -1.77
CA ILE A 94 -9.10 -9.53 -2.61
C ILE A 94 -9.42 -10.57 -3.69
N ARG A 95 -10.13 -11.65 -3.34
CA ARG A 95 -10.59 -12.62 -4.34
C ARG A 95 -11.51 -11.99 -5.39
N ALA A 96 -12.48 -11.19 -4.97
CA ALA A 96 -13.48 -10.60 -5.86
C ALA A 96 -12.89 -9.53 -6.80
N HIS A 97 -11.97 -8.70 -6.32
CA HIS A 97 -11.50 -7.51 -7.06
C HIS A 97 -10.08 -7.63 -7.61
N TYR A 98 -9.22 -8.48 -7.03
CA TYR A 98 -7.88 -8.76 -7.55
C TYR A 98 -7.77 -10.14 -8.22
N GLY A 99 -8.79 -11.00 -8.08
CA GLY A 99 -8.77 -12.35 -8.65
C GLY A 99 -7.70 -13.27 -8.03
N ALA A 100 -7.24 -12.94 -6.82
CA ALA A 100 -6.16 -13.65 -6.13
C ALA A 100 -6.68 -14.36 -4.87
N ASP A 101 -6.24 -15.61 -4.67
CA ASP A 101 -6.41 -16.29 -3.39
C ASP A 101 -5.26 -15.91 -2.46
N VAL A 102 -5.61 -15.30 -1.32
CA VAL A 102 -4.66 -14.84 -0.31
C VAL A 102 -5.04 -15.36 1.08
N ARG A 103 -4.08 -15.32 1.99
CA ARG A 103 -4.27 -15.49 3.42
C ARG A 103 -4.00 -14.15 4.07
N ILE A 104 -4.93 -13.69 4.91
CA ILE A 104 -4.72 -12.48 5.70
C ILE A 104 -4.40 -12.86 7.13
N THR A 105 -3.29 -12.34 7.64
CA THR A 105 -2.88 -12.54 9.04
C THR A 105 -2.76 -11.18 9.71
N HIS A 106 -3.43 -11.03 10.85
CA HIS A 106 -3.34 -9.83 11.68
C HIS A 106 -2.26 -10.06 12.75
N HIS A 107 -1.30 -9.14 12.81
CA HIS A 107 -0.25 -9.09 13.82
C HIS A 107 -0.39 -7.81 14.64
N ALA A 108 0.33 -7.73 15.78
CA ALA A 108 0.40 -6.50 16.57
C ALA A 108 0.95 -5.33 15.74
N ASP A 109 1.84 -5.61 14.79
CA ASP A 109 2.53 -4.62 13.95
C ASP A 109 1.83 -4.40 12.58
N GLY A 110 0.61 -4.93 12.39
CA GLY A 110 -0.21 -4.67 11.21
C GLY A 110 -0.73 -5.91 10.48
N ILE A 111 -1.16 -5.71 9.24
CA ILE A 111 -1.80 -6.74 8.40
C ILE A 111 -0.77 -7.31 7.43
N VAL A 112 -0.74 -8.64 7.30
CA VAL A 112 0.05 -9.34 6.29
C VAL A 112 -0.88 -10.04 5.30
N VAL A 113 -0.71 -9.74 4.02
CA VAL A 113 -1.45 -10.34 2.92
C VAL A 113 -0.51 -11.25 2.14
N ALA A 114 -0.69 -12.56 2.29
CA ALA A 114 0.18 -13.55 1.66
C ALA A 114 -0.57 -14.33 0.56
N PRO A 115 -0.13 -14.31 -0.70
CA PRO A 115 -0.70 -15.15 -1.76
C PRO A 115 -0.62 -16.63 -1.40
N VAL A 116 -1.73 -17.35 -1.60
CA VAL A 116 -1.80 -18.80 -1.36
C VAL A 116 -1.69 -19.52 -2.70
N ARG A 117 -0.77 -20.48 -2.78
CA ARG A 117 -0.73 -21.39 -3.93
C ARG A 117 -2.00 -22.24 -3.95
N ALA A 118 -2.80 -22.13 -5.00
CA ALA A 118 -3.87 -23.08 -5.24
C ALA A 118 -3.29 -24.51 -5.33
N SER A 119 -3.82 -25.44 -4.54
CA SER A 119 -3.44 -26.84 -4.70
C SER A 119 -3.95 -27.35 -6.05
N LEU A 120 -3.09 -28.06 -6.78
CA LEU A 120 -3.36 -28.63 -8.12
C LEU A 120 -4.68 -29.43 -8.20
N ALA A 121 -5.22 -29.88 -7.06
CA ALA A 121 -6.51 -30.59 -6.98
C ALA A 121 -7.74 -29.76 -7.40
N ARG A 122 -7.66 -28.43 -7.45
CA ARG A 122 -8.79 -27.56 -7.84
C ARG A 122 -8.87 -27.24 -9.34
N GLN A 123 -7.84 -27.55 -10.12
CA GLN A 123 -7.79 -27.22 -11.56
C GLN A 123 -8.52 -28.21 -12.49
N VAL A 124 -8.99 -29.35 -11.98
CA VAL A 124 -9.63 -30.42 -12.81
C VAL A 124 -11.16 -30.38 -12.76
N ARG A 125 -11.78 -29.30 -12.27
CA ARG A 125 -13.25 -29.15 -12.23
C ARG A 125 -13.75 -27.91 -12.98
N ARG A 126 -13.27 -27.70 -14.21
CA ARG A 126 -13.96 -26.86 -15.20
C ARG A 126 -14.17 -27.65 -16.48
#